data_AF-A0A1I5WBF5-F1
#
_entry.id   AF-A0A1I5WBF5-F1
#
_cell.length_a   1.000
_cell.length_b   1.000
_cell.length_c   1.000
_cell.angle_alpha   90.00
_cell.angle_beta   90.00
_cell.angle_gamma   90.00
#
_symmetry.space_group_name_H-M   'P 1'
#
loop_
_entity.id
_entity.type
_entity.pdbx_description
1 polymer ?
#
loop_
_entity_poly.entity_id
_entity_poly.type
_entity_poly.pdbx_seq_one_letter_code
_entity_poly.pdbx_strand_id
1 'polypeptide(L)'
;MMEGVDSYMFIDSKQHMGIEEIIDAAETVGDCDEQRRKAFRDEFEAYEAGESDSFPETRAAIADERDALKALEAEIEAETGNIHELAEESAFLSVDQAVRHRDQTVEKLAAHNERLQEFHEAMTAALDAVETNLDSLEAGRPDAIEANPEPHFERAREALEAHNDAVEGLGNNLTILNAYLL
;
A
#
# COMPACT_ATOMS: atom_id res chain seq x y z
N MET A 1 -29.86 28.96 37.93
CA MET A 1 -28.67 29.79 37.66
C MET A 1 -27.52 28.84 37.40
N MET A 2 -27.03 28.84 36.15
CA MET A 2 -25.71 28.38 35.64
C MET A 2 -25.26 26.99 36.13
N GLU A 3 -25.37 25.91 35.36
CA GLU A 3 -24.67 25.64 34.08
C GLU A 3 -23.23 26.17 34.07
N GLY A 4 -22.28 25.24 34.28
CA GLY A 4 -20.85 25.41 34.12
C GLY A 4 -20.31 24.11 33.53
N VAL A 5 -20.56 23.95 32.24
CA VAL A 5 -19.97 22.94 31.37
C VAL A 5 -18.51 23.32 31.17
N ASP A 6 -17.58 22.67 31.87
CA ASP A 6 -16.20 22.58 31.39
C ASP A 6 -16.06 21.29 30.58
N SER A 7 -16.63 21.37 29.39
CA SER A 7 -16.27 20.57 28.23
C SER A 7 -14.84 20.98 27.84
N TYR A 8 -13.85 20.49 28.58
CA TYR A 8 -12.50 20.41 28.07
C TYR A 8 -12.54 19.40 26.92
N MET A 9 -12.72 19.96 25.73
CA MET A 9 -12.43 19.31 24.46
C MET A 9 -11.01 18.76 24.57
N PHE A 10 -10.92 17.47 24.89
CA PHE A 10 -9.99 16.61 24.19
C PHE A 10 -10.27 16.88 22.70
N ILE A 11 -9.48 17.78 22.12
CA ILE A 11 -9.26 17.77 20.68
C ILE A 11 -8.73 16.37 20.44
N ASP A 12 -9.63 15.52 19.93
CA ASP A 12 -9.39 14.14 19.62
C ASP A 12 -8.09 14.09 18.83
N SER A 13 -7.08 13.40 19.35
CA SER A 13 -5.78 13.23 18.69
C SER A 13 -5.91 12.26 17.50
N LYS A 14 -6.98 12.42 16.71
CA LYS A 14 -7.48 11.52 15.66
C LYS A 14 -7.55 12.20 14.29
N GLN A 15 -6.66 13.15 14.04
CA GLN A 15 -6.17 13.39 12.69
C GLN A 15 -4.71 12.92 12.64
N HIS A 16 -4.46 11.67 13.05
CA HIS A 16 -3.40 10.92 12.39
C HIS A 16 -3.99 10.60 11.02
N MET A 17 -3.47 11.23 9.96
CA MET A 17 -3.75 10.78 8.60
C MET A 17 -3.43 9.29 8.51
N GLY A 18 -4.13 8.55 7.64
CA GLY A 18 -4.05 7.09 7.51
C GLY A 18 -2.69 6.56 7.02
N ILE A 19 -1.64 7.39 7.07
CA ILE A 19 -0.30 7.08 6.62
C ILE A 19 0.32 5.96 7.47
N GLU A 20 0.08 5.93 8.79
CA GLU A 20 0.60 4.86 9.65
C GLU A 20 -0.07 3.52 9.29
N GLU A 21 -1.39 3.52 9.11
CA GLU A 21 -2.16 2.35 8.68
C GLU A 21 -1.75 1.87 7.28
N ILE A 22 -1.49 2.79 6.35
CA ILE A 22 -0.95 2.48 5.02
C ILE A 22 0.44 1.84 5.11
N ILE A 23 1.33 2.37 5.96
CA ILE A 23 2.68 1.82 6.15
C ILE A 23 2.58 0.41 6.73
N ASP A 24 1.78 0.21 7.78
CA ASP A 24 1.57 -1.10 8.39
C ASP A 24 0.99 -2.13 7.39
N ALA A 25 0.04 -1.70 6.55
CA ALA A 25 -0.52 -2.53 5.49
C ALA A 25 0.52 -2.88 4.42
N ALA A 26 1.34 -1.92 4.01
CA ALA A 26 2.41 -2.14 3.03
C ALA A 26 3.53 -3.06 3.57
N GLU A 27 3.91 -2.91 4.84
CA GLU A 27 4.84 -3.82 5.53
C GLU A 27 4.28 -5.25 5.58
N THR A 28 2.99 -5.40 5.88
CA THR A 28 2.31 -6.69 5.87
C THR A 28 2.37 -7.36 4.48
N VAL A 29 2.16 -6.60 3.40
CA VAL A 29 2.34 -7.11 2.03
C VAL A 29 3.78 -7.60 1.80
N GLY A 30 4.77 -6.86 2.29
CA GLY A 30 6.19 -7.25 2.20
C GLY A 30 6.50 -8.56 2.94
N ASP A 31 5.98 -8.71 4.15
CA ASP A 31 6.12 -9.94 4.95
C ASP A 31 5.45 -11.15 4.25
N CYS A 32 4.30 -10.93 3.61
CA CYS A 32 3.62 -11.95 2.82
C CYS A 32 4.41 -12.34 1.56
N ASP A 33 5.02 -11.38 0.84
CA ASP A 33 5.90 -11.68 -0.32
C ASP A 33 7.09 -12.55 0.11
N GLU A 34 7.74 -12.22 1.22
CA GLU A 34 8.86 -13.01 1.73
C GLU A 34 8.43 -14.44 2.06
N GLN A 35 7.28 -14.60 2.71
CA GLN A 35 6.70 -15.90 3.03
C GLN A 35 6.38 -16.70 1.76
N ARG A 36 5.74 -16.09 0.76
CA ARG A 36 5.45 -16.74 -0.53
C ARG A 36 6.74 -17.20 -1.21
N ARG A 37 7.75 -16.35 -1.30
CA ARG A 37 9.03 -16.68 -1.95
C ARG A 37 9.77 -17.80 -1.25
N LYS A 38 9.66 -17.86 0.08
CA LYS A 38 10.21 -18.96 0.88
C LYS A 38 9.44 -20.26 0.61
N ALA A 39 8.11 -20.25 0.74
CA ALA A 39 7.26 -21.42 0.47
C ALA A 39 7.49 -21.98 -0.93
N PHE A 40 7.52 -21.10 -1.94
CA PHE A 40 7.81 -21.50 -3.32
C PHE A 40 9.18 -22.17 -3.46
N ARG A 41 10.22 -21.64 -2.82
CA ARG A 41 11.55 -22.25 -2.87
C ARG A 41 11.56 -23.65 -2.26
N ASP A 42 11.00 -23.79 -1.07
CA ASP A 42 10.98 -25.04 -0.32
C ASP A 42 10.17 -26.12 -1.09
N GLU A 43 9.02 -25.75 -1.65
CA GLU A 43 8.17 -26.65 -2.44
C GLU A 43 8.74 -26.95 -3.83
N PHE A 44 9.39 -25.98 -4.47
CA PHE A 44 10.02 -26.18 -5.78
C PHE A 44 11.20 -27.14 -5.71
N GLU A 45 11.99 -27.11 -4.63
CA GLU A 45 13.04 -28.12 -4.39
C GLU A 45 12.46 -29.54 -4.30
N ALA A 46 11.34 -29.70 -3.58
CA ALA A 46 10.63 -30.98 -3.50
C ALA A 46 10.03 -31.41 -4.86
N TYR A 47 9.51 -30.46 -5.63
CA TYR A 47 8.99 -30.70 -6.98
C TYR A 47 10.10 -31.17 -7.94
N GLU A 48 11.26 -30.51 -7.96
CA GLU A 48 12.39 -30.92 -8.81
C GLU A 48 12.97 -32.28 -8.42
N ALA A 49 12.93 -32.62 -7.12
CA ALA A 49 13.30 -33.94 -6.62
C ALA A 49 12.26 -35.04 -6.96
N GLY A 50 11.08 -34.67 -7.46
CA GLY A 50 9.96 -35.58 -7.70
C GLY A 50 9.30 -36.07 -6.41
N GLU A 51 9.50 -35.36 -5.31
CA GLU A 51 8.94 -35.66 -3.98
C GLU A 51 7.54 -35.03 -3.78
N SER A 52 7.23 -33.99 -4.56
CA SER A 52 5.91 -33.34 -4.62
C SER A 52 5.50 -33.08 -6.08
N ASP A 53 4.19 -33.04 -6.33
CA ASP A 53 3.57 -32.63 -7.59
C ASP A 53 2.65 -31.40 -7.42
N SER A 54 2.66 -30.77 -6.25
CA SER A 54 1.80 -29.65 -5.88
C SER A 54 2.49 -28.61 -5.00
N PHE A 55 1.89 -27.40 -4.94
CA PHE A 55 2.41 -26.23 -4.21
C PHE A 55 1.41 -25.65 -3.19
N PRO A 56 0.88 -26.45 -2.24
CA PRO A 56 -0.16 -26.00 -1.30
C PRO A 56 0.28 -24.84 -0.38
N GLU A 57 1.52 -24.83 0.10
CA GLU A 57 2.03 -23.76 0.98
C GLU A 57 2.25 -22.46 0.19
N THR A 58 2.75 -22.54 -1.04
CA THR A 58 2.85 -21.38 -1.94
C THR A 58 1.47 -20.80 -2.23
N ARG A 59 0.46 -21.65 -2.49
CA ARG A 59 -0.92 -21.18 -2.71
C ARG A 59 -1.53 -20.52 -1.47
N ALA A 60 -1.27 -21.06 -0.28
CA ALA A 60 -1.70 -20.42 0.96
C ALA A 60 -1.05 -19.04 1.12
N ALA A 61 0.26 -18.94 0.90
CA ALA A 61 0.98 -17.67 0.98
C ALA A 61 0.50 -16.64 -0.08
N ILE A 62 0.16 -17.08 -1.30
CA ILE A 62 -0.47 -16.22 -2.32
C ILE A 62 -1.82 -15.69 -1.84
N ALA A 63 -2.63 -16.53 -1.19
CA ALA A 63 -3.92 -16.10 -0.64
C ALA A 63 -3.73 -15.05 0.46
N ASP A 64 -2.77 -15.27 1.37
CA ASP A 64 -2.43 -14.32 2.43
C ASP A 64 -1.91 -12.99 1.84
N GLU A 65 -1.03 -13.04 0.83
CA GLU A 65 -0.52 -11.84 0.13
C GLU A 65 -1.65 -11.06 -0.58
N ARG A 66 -2.64 -11.76 -1.15
CA ARG A 66 -3.83 -11.11 -1.73
C ARG A 66 -4.70 -10.45 -0.69
N ASP A 67 -4.86 -11.07 0.48
CA ASP A 67 -5.65 -10.47 1.56
C ASP A 67 -4.94 -9.24 2.15
N ALA A 68 -3.60 -9.27 2.23
CA ALA A 68 -2.78 -8.11 2.58
C ALA A 68 -2.92 -6.98 1.52
N LEU A 69 -2.89 -7.30 0.22
CA LEU A 69 -3.08 -6.33 -0.85
C LEU A 69 -4.47 -5.67 -0.81
N LYS A 70 -5.53 -6.43 -0.51
CA LYS A 70 -6.88 -5.86 -0.33
C LYS A 70 -6.96 -4.94 0.89
N ALA A 71 -6.26 -5.28 1.98
CA ALA A 71 -6.18 -4.40 3.14
C ALA A 71 -5.48 -3.09 2.76
N LEU A 72 -4.35 -3.16 2.05
CA LEU A 72 -3.65 -1.99 1.52
C LEU A 72 -4.55 -1.14 0.59
N GLU A 73 -5.30 -1.76 -0.32
CA GLU A 73 -6.26 -1.05 -1.19
C GLU A 73 -7.30 -0.27 -0.39
N ALA A 74 -7.85 -0.88 0.67
CA ALA A 74 -8.83 -0.23 1.54
C ALA A 74 -8.24 0.99 2.27
N GLU A 75 -7.00 0.89 2.74
CA GLU A 75 -6.31 2.02 3.38
C GLU A 75 -5.96 3.14 2.38
N ILE A 76 -5.56 2.80 1.14
CA ILE A 76 -5.35 3.79 0.07
C ILE A 76 -6.66 4.52 -0.28
N GLU A 77 -7.79 3.81 -0.35
CA GLU A 77 -9.10 4.41 -0.60
C GLU A 77 -9.52 5.34 0.55
N ALA A 78 -9.33 4.90 1.79
CA ALA A 78 -9.60 5.71 2.98
C ALA A 78 -8.75 6.99 3.00
N GLU A 79 -7.45 6.89 2.76
CA GLU A 79 -6.56 8.04 2.72
C GLU A 79 -6.88 8.98 1.56
N THR A 80 -7.31 8.46 0.41
CA THR A 80 -7.79 9.29 -0.70
C THR A 80 -9.00 10.12 -0.28
N GLY A 81 -9.90 9.55 0.51
CA GLY A 81 -10.99 10.28 1.16
C GLY A 81 -10.49 11.37 2.11
N ASN A 82 -9.53 11.04 2.98
CA ASN A 82 -8.95 11.98 3.94
C ASN A 82 -8.26 13.17 3.25
N ILE A 83 -7.54 12.92 2.14
CA ILE A 83 -6.88 13.97 1.35
C ILE A 83 -7.93 14.91 0.74
N HIS A 84 -9.04 14.36 0.25
CA HIS A 84 -10.12 15.15 -0.30
C HIS A 84 -10.76 16.05 0.77
N GLU A 85 -11.05 15.49 1.95
CA GLU A 85 -11.57 16.23 3.10
C GLU A 85 -10.59 17.34 3.54
N LEU A 86 -9.30 17.03 3.67
CA LEU A 86 -8.26 18.01 3.98
C LEU A 86 -8.24 19.16 2.97
N ALA A 87 -8.36 18.87 1.68
CA ALA A 87 -8.38 19.89 0.62
C ALA A 87 -9.63 20.80 0.73
N GLU A 88 -10.79 20.23 1.06
CA GLU A 88 -12.02 20.99 1.28
C GLU A 88 -11.95 21.84 2.55
N GLU A 89 -11.51 21.26 3.66
CA GLU A 89 -11.40 21.95 4.94
C GLU A 89 -10.39 23.08 4.89
N SER A 90 -9.29 22.93 4.17
CA SER A 90 -8.25 23.96 4.04
C SER A 90 -8.50 24.96 2.90
N ALA A 91 -9.66 24.88 2.22
CA ALA A 91 -10.00 25.77 1.11
C ALA A 91 -10.13 27.25 1.53
N PHE A 92 -10.47 27.52 2.80
CA PHE A 92 -10.66 28.88 3.33
C PHE A 92 -9.34 29.64 3.56
N LEU A 93 -8.19 28.95 3.53
CA LEU A 93 -6.89 29.58 3.70
C LEU A 93 -6.65 30.61 2.60
N SER A 94 -6.38 31.86 2.99
CA SER A 94 -6.17 32.97 2.05
C SER A 94 -4.79 33.61 2.14
N VAL A 95 -3.96 33.17 3.10
CA VAL A 95 -2.57 33.64 3.23
C VAL A 95 -1.74 32.88 2.19
N ASP A 96 -1.05 33.59 1.30
CA ASP A 96 -0.28 33.00 0.19
C ASP A 96 0.64 31.85 0.62
N GLN A 97 1.28 31.97 1.79
CA GLN A 97 2.13 30.93 2.34
C GLN A 97 1.31 29.70 2.78
N ALA A 98 0.16 29.89 3.42
CA ALA A 98 -0.73 28.81 3.85
C ALA A 98 -1.37 28.07 2.66
N VAL A 99 -1.79 28.82 1.63
CA VAL A 99 -2.29 28.27 0.36
C VAL A 99 -1.22 27.43 -0.31
N ARG A 100 0.01 27.95 -0.42
CA ARG A 100 1.13 27.21 -1.03
C ARG A 100 1.43 25.92 -0.28
N HIS A 101 1.48 25.95 1.06
CA HIS A 101 1.75 24.75 1.84
C HIS A 101 0.61 23.73 1.75
N ARG A 102 -0.65 24.18 1.73
CA ARG A 102 -1.80 23.31 1.48
C ARG A 102 -1.66 22.60 0.13
N ASP A 103 -1.50 23.37 -0.95
CA ASP A 103 -1.48 22.80 -2.31
C ASP A 103 -0.32 21.80 -2.45
N GLN A 104 0.86 22.14 -1.92
CA GLN A 104 2.02 21.23 -1.89
C GLN A 104 1.81 19.98 -1.03
N THR A 105 1.01 20.07 0.04
CA THR A 105 0.70 18.92 0.89
C THR A 105 -0.27 17.99 0.18
N VAL A 106 -1.37 18.53 -0.34
CA VAL A 106 -2.38 17.76 -1.09
C VAL A 106 -1.75 17.09 -2.32
N GLU A 107 -0.92 17.81 -3.07
CA GLU A 107 -0.23 17.26 -4.25
C GLU A 107 0.70 16.09 -3.87
N LYS A 108 1.46 16.23 -2.78
CA LYS A 108 2.35 15.15 -2.32
C LYS A 108 1.59 13.94 -1.79
N LEU A 109 0.52 14.15 -1.02
CA LEU A 109 -0.33 13.06 -0.52
C LEU A 109 -1.01 12.33 -1.69
N ALA A 110 -1.53 13.06 -2.68
CA ALA A 110 -2.13 12.46 -3.87
C ALA A 110 -1.09 11.65 -4.67
N ALA A 111 0.11 12.18 -4.86
CA ALA A 111 1.20 11.46 -5.53
C ALA A 111 1.61 10.20 -4.77
N HIS A 112 1.70 10.26 -3.44
CA HIS A 112 1.96 9.10 -2.58
C HIS A 112 0.91 7.99 -2.79
N ASN A 113 -0.38 8.33 -2.73
CA ASN A 113 -1.46 7.36 -2.95
C ASN A 113 -1.46 6.76 -4.37
N GLU A 114 -1.19 7.58 -5.39
CA GLU A 114 -1.08 7.11 -6.77
C GLU A 114 0.03 6.05 -6.92
N ARG A 115 1.19 6.26 -6.27
CA ARG A 115 2.30 5.28 -6.32
C ARG A 115 1.98 3.98 -5.59
N LEU A 116 1.27 4.04 -4.47
CA LEU A 116 0.82 2.83 -3.77
C LEU A 116 -0.24 2.06 -4.56
N GLN A 117 -1.12 2.78 -5.28
CA GLN A 117 -2.06 2.15 -6.19
C GLN A 117 -1.34 1.44 -7.35
N GLU A 118 -0.34 2.08 -7.96
CA GLU A 118 0.50 1.46 -9.00
C GLU A 118 1.21 0.21 -8.49
N PHE A 119 1.73 0.24 -7.25
CA PHE A 119 2.32 -0.92 -6.59
C PHE A 119 1.29 -2.06 -6.42
N HIS A 120 0.11 -1.75 -5.89
CA HIS A 120 -0.97 -2.73 -5.68
C HIS A 120 -1.38 -3.42 -6.99
N GLU A 121 -1.58 -2.65 -8.06
CA GLU A 121 -1.93 -3.19 -9.38
C GLU A 121 -0.83 -4.09 -9.94
N ALA A 122 0.43 -3.68 -9.80
CA ALA A 122 1.56 -4.44 -10.28
C ALA A 122 1.73 -5.76 -9.51
N MET A 123 1.61 -5.74 -8.19
CA MET A 123 1.69 -6.94 -7.35
C MET A 123 0.55 -7.93 -7.64
N THR A 124 -0.68 -7.42 -7.82
CA THR A 124 -1.83 -8.25 -8.21
C THR A 124 -1.57 -8.98 -9.53
N ALA A 125 -1.09 -8.26 -10.55
CA ALA A 125 -0.76 -8.86 -11.84
C ALA A 125 0.40 -9.88 -11.74
N ALA A 126 1.39 -9.63 -10.89
CA ALA A 126 2.46 -10.58 -10.62
C ALA A 126 1.93 -11.88 -10.00
N LEU A 127 1.02 -11.78 -9.04
CA LEU A 127 0.38 -12.94 -8.39
C LEU A 127 -0.44 -13.77 -9.38
N ASP A 128 -1.21 -13.12 -10.26
CA ASP A 128 -1.98 -13.81 -11.31
C ASP A 128 -1.06 -14.62 -12.25
N ALA A 129 0.08 -14.03 -12.63
CA ALA A 129 1.08 -14.70 -13.44
C ALA A 129 1.74 -15.89 -12.72
N VAL A 130 2.04 -15.74 -11.42
CA VAL A 130 2.58 -16.83 -10.59
C VAL A 130 1.58 -17.97 -10.47
N GLU A 131 0.31 -17.70 -10.17
CA GLU A 131 -0.73 -18.74 -10.08
C GLU A 131 -0.90 -19.50 -11.41
N THR A 132 -0.90 -18.79 -12.54
CA THR A 132 -0.97 -19.41 -13.87
C THR A 132 0.20 -20.36 -14.13
N ASN A 133 1.40 -20.01 -13.65
CA ASN A 133 2.58 -20.85 -13.76
C ASN A 133 2.50 -22.08 -12.84
N LEU A 134 2.01 -21.91 -11.61
CA LEU A 134 1.75 -23.04 -10.69
C LEU A 134 0.73 -24.02 -11.30
N ASP A 135 -0.38 -23.54 -11.85
CA ASP A 135 -1.37 -24.37 -12.55
C ASP A 135 -0.75 -25.17 -13.70
N SER A 136 0.24 -24.60 -14.40
CA SER A 136 0.95 -25.26 -15.49
C SER A 136 1.90 -26.34 -14.99
N LEU A 137 2.63 -26.06 -13.90
CA LEU A 137 3.53 -27.02 -13.24
C LEU A 137 2.78 -28.23 -12.68
N GLU A 138 1.68 -27.99 -11.96
CA GLU A 138 0.84 -29.04 -11.36
C GLU A 138 0.10 -29.87 -12.41
N ALA A 139 -0.21 -29.27 -13.57
CA ALA A 139 -0.75 -30.01 -14.72
C ALA A 139 0.30 -30.84 -15.48
N GLY A 140 1.57 -30.85 -15.03
CA GLY A 140 2.66 -31.57 -15.70
C GLY A 140 3.03 -30.97 -17.06
N ARG A 141 2.82 -29.66 -17.23
CA ARG A 141 3.10 -28.92 -18.48
C ARG A 141 4.11 -27.78 -18.22
N PRO A 142 5.34 -28.08 -17.75
CA PRO A 142 6.35 -27.05 -17.52
C PRO A 142 6.70 -26.26 -18.79
N ASP A 143 6.60 -26.90 -19.97
CA ASP A 143 6.80 -26.25 -21.27
C ASP A 143 5.69 -25.24 -21.65
N ALA A 144 4.58 -25.21 -20.91
CA ALA A 144 3.46 -24.28 -21.11
C ALA A 144 3.51 -23.04 -20.21
N ILE A 145 4.60 -22.87 -19.45
CA ILE A 145 4.86 -21.67 -18.65
C ILE A 145 5.15 -20.51 -19.61
N GLU A 146 4.13 -19.68 -19.83
CA GLU A 146 4.22 -18.50 -20.71
C GLU A 146 4.08 -17.19 -19.93
N ALA A 147 3.51 -17.21 -18.72
CA ALA A 147 3.33 -16.00 -17.93
C ALA A 147 4.66 -15.60 -17.26
N ASN A 148 5.14 -14.39 -17.53
CA ASN A 148 6.33 -13.86 -16.91
C ASN A 148 5.95 -12.83 -15.82
N PRO A 149 6.11 -13.14 -14.53
CA PRO A 149 5.80 -12.21 -13.45
C PRO A 149 6.87 -11.11 -13.26
N GLU A 150 8.09 -11.26 -13.77
CA GLU A 150 9.20 -10.32 -13.50
C GLU A 150 8.91 -8.87 -13.90
N PRO A 151 8.33 -8.56 -15.08
CA PRO A 151 8.00 -7.18 -15.45
C PRO A 151 7.02 -6.52 -14.46
N HIS A 152 6.14 -7.32 -13.85
CA HIS A 152 5.20 -6.83 -12.85
C HIS A 152 5.92 -6.54 -11.52
N PHE A 153 6.85 -7.41 -11.11
CA PHE A 153 7.69 -7.13 -9.94
C PHE A 153 8.61 -5.92 -10.14
N GLU A 154 9.21 -5.75 -11.31
CA GLU A 154 10.00 -4.56 -11.65
C GLU A 154 9.15 -3.30 -11.51
N ARG A 155 7.95 -3.28 -12.09
CA ARG A 155 7.01 -2.16 -11.97
C ARG A 155 6.60 -1.88 -10.52
N ALA A 156 6.36 -2.94 -9.72
CA ALA A 156 6.04 -2.79 -8.30
C ALA A 156 7.20 -2.13 -7.53
N ARG A 157 8.45 -2.54 -7.81
CA ARG A 157 9.64 -1.94 -7.20
C ARG A 157 9.81 -0.47 -7.60
N GLU A 158 9.64 -0.15 -8.89
CA GLU A 158 9.70 1.24 -9.38
C GLU A 158 8.64 2.12 -8.72
N ALA A 159 7.42 1.61 -8.55
CA ALA A 159 6.34 2.31 -7.86
C ALA A 159 6.69 2.59 -6.39
N LEU A 160 7.28 1.62 -5.66
CA LEU A 160 7.75 1.83 -4.29
C LEU A 160 8.91 2.82 -4.17
N GLU A 161 9.84 2.81 -5.14
CA GLU A 161 10.93 3.80 -5.18
C GLU A 161 10.38 5.21 -5.39
N ALA A 162 9.48 5.38 -6.36
CA ALA A 162 8.80 6.65 -6.61
C ALA A 162 7.91 7.10 -5.44
N HIS A 163 7.28 6.16 -4.73
CA HIS A 163 6.55 6.41 -3.49
C HIS A 163 7.47 7.03 -2.41
N ASN A 164 8.66 6.45 -2.21
CA ASN A 164 9.62 6.93 -1.21
C ASN A 164 10.08 8.36 -1.49
N ASP A 165 10.27 8.69 -2.77
CA ASP A 165 10.57 10.06 -3.21
C ASP A 165 9.39 11.02 -2.95
N ALA A 166 8.14 10.56 -3.14
CA ALA A 166 6.94 11.37 -2.95
C ALA A 166 6.68 11.73 -1.47
N VAL A 167 6.96 10.80 -0.56
CA VAL A 167 6.81 11.02 0.90
C VAL A 167 7.95 11.84 1.50
N GLU A 168 9.07 12.01 0.78
CA GLU A 168 10.19 12.81 1.27
C GLU A 168 9.76 14.27 1.54
N GLY A 169 9.97 14.72 2.77
CA GLY A 169 9.62 16.07 3.20
C GLY A 169 8.11 16.35 3.34
N LEU A 170 7.25 15.34 3.22
CA LEU A 170 5.80 15.47 3.46
C LEU A 170 5.50 15.85 4.91
N GLY A 171 6.19 15.24 5.89
CA GLY A 171 6.01 15.54 7.31
C GLY A 171 6.30 17.00 7.70
N ASN A 172 7.25 17.65 7.02
CA ASN A 172 7.54 19.08 7.22
C ASN A 172 6.38 19.95 6.71
N ASN A 173 5.81 19.62 5.55
CA ASN A 173 4.69 20.37 4.99
C ASN A 173 3.43 20.23 5.85
N LEU A 174 3.16 19.03 6.36
CA LEU A 174 2.05 18.75 7.28
C LEU A 174 2.18 19.50 8.61
N THR A 175 3.39 19.52 9.18
CA THR A 175 3.67 20.29 10.40
C THR A 175 3.38 21.78 10.21
N ILE A 176 3.78 22.33 9.06
CA ILE A 176 3.53 23.74 8.73
C ILE A 176 2.04 23.99 8.50
N LEU A 177 1.35 23.10 7.78
CA LEU A 177 -0.08 23.24 7.50
C LEU A 177 -0.91 23.17 8.79
N ASN A 178 -0.62 22.23 9.69
CA ASN A 178 -1.27 22.11 10.99
C ASN A 178 -1.10 23.38 11.84
N ALA A 179 0.02 24.09 11.73
CA ALA A 179 0.23 25.36 12.43
C ALA A 179 -0.67 26.50 11.94
N TYR A 180 -1.28 26.38 10.75
CA TYR A 180 -2.25 27.35 10.21
C TYR A 180 -3.71 26.94 10.42
N LEU A 181 -3.97 25.68 10.77
CA LEU A 181 -5.31 25.13 10.99
C LEU A 181 -5.74 25.16 12.48
N LEU A 182 -4.79 25.41 13.41
CA LEU A 182 -5.01 25.66 14.85
C LEU A 182 -5.22 27.15 15.17
#